data_AF-A0A7C4HYC0-F1
#
_entry.id   AF-A0A7C4HYC0-F1
#
_cell.length_a   1.000
_cell.length_b   1.000
_cell.length_c   1.000
_cell.angle_alpha   90.00
_cell.angle_beta   90.00
_cell.angle_gamma   90.00
#
_symmetry.space_group_name_H-M   'P 1'
#
loop_
_entity.id
_entity.type
_entity.pdbx_description
1 polymer ?
#
loop_
_entity_poly.entity_id
_entity_poly.type
_entity_poly.pdbx_seq_one_letter_code
_entity_poly.pdbx_strand_id
1 'polypeptide(L)'
;TAILIGSYARGDFNLWSDIDILLISEDFVGNPLDRLRSIDAPPGYQIIALTPKEFKTLIERREMMVIEAMEYGIVLRDDLKILPSKEKNPNN
;
A
#
# COMPACT_ATOMS: atom_id res chain seq x y z
N THR A 1 -2.09 6.44 -6.20
CA THR A 1 -0.99 5.45 -6.10
C THR A 1 -1.49 4.19 -5.41
N ALA A 2 -1.19 3.01 -5.94
CA ALA A 2 -1.58 1.71 -5.40
C ALA A 2 -0.35 0.79 -5.31
N ILE A 3 -0.21 0.11 -4.18
CA ILE A 3 0.95 -0.72 -3.85
C ILE A 3 0.42 -2.03 -3.28
N LEU A 4 0.87 -3.15 -3.84
CA LEU A 4 0.69 -4.46 -3.24
C LEU A 4 1.69 -4.60 -2.09
N ILE A 5 1.21 -4.96 -0.91
CA ILE A 5 2.01 -5.14 0.30
C ILE A 5 1.78 -6.54 0.90
N GLY A 6 2.34 -6.78 2.08
CA GLY A 6 2.06 -7.99 2.83
C GLY A 6 2.62 -9.24 2.15
N SER A 7 1.97 -10.37 2.42
CA SER A 7 2.52 -11.69 2.06
C SER A 7 2.63 -11.95 0.56
N TYR A 8 1.70 -11.37 -0.22
CA TYR A 8 1.77 -11.43 -1.68
C TYR A 8 2.94 -10.61 -2.25
N ALA A 9 3.28 -9.47 -1.64
CA ALA A 9 4.45 -8.69 -2.05
C ALA A 9 5.77 -9.36 -1.68
N ARG A 10 5.83 -10.01 -0.50
CA ARG A 10 7.02 -10.74 -0.02
C ARG A 10 7.21 -12.11 -0.68
N GLY A 11 6.14 -12.67 -1.27
CA GLY A 11 6.16 -14.01 -1.86
C GLY A 11 6.01 -15.15 -0.85
N ASP A 12 5.58 -14.86 0.39
CA ASP A 12 5.39 -15.81 1.49
C ASP A 12 3.90 -16.06 1.81
N PHE A 13 2.99 -15.77 0.86
CA PHE A 13 1.55 -15.98 0.99
C PHE A 13 1.16 -17.46 1.03
N ASN A 14 0.00 -17.75 1.61
CA ASN A 14 -0.60 -19.09 1.64
C ASN A 14 -2.09 -19.04 1.25
N LEU A 15 -2.76 -20.19 1.28
CA LEU A 15 -4.16 -20.32 0.84
C LEU A 15 -5.14 -19.45 1.66
N TRP A 16 -4.77 -19.04 2.87
CA TRP A 16 -5.58 -18.21 3.76
C TRP A 16 -5.17 -16.74 3.74
N SER A 17 -4.19 -16.37 2.93
CA SER A 17 -3.72 -14.98 2.84
C SER A 17 -4.69 -14.12 2.02
N ASP A 18 -5.07 -12.98 2.57
CA ASP A 18 -5.67 -11.89 1.81
C ASP A 18 -4.62 -11.17 0.94
N ILE A 19 -5.10 -10.46 -0.08
CA ILE A 19 -4.31 -9.59 -0.94
C ILE A 19 -4.37 -8.17 -0.36
N ASP A 20 -3.28 -7.75 0.29
CA ASP A 20 -3.18 -6.44 0.93
C ASP A 20 -2.80 -5.34 -0.08
N ILE A 21 -3.67 -4.35 -0.25
CA ILE A 21 -3.43 -3.18 -1.12
C ILE A 21 -3.35 -1.92 -0.27
N LEU A 22 -2.20 -1.26 -0.31
CA LEU A 22 -2.06 0.11 0.17
C LEU A 22 -2.47 1.06 -0.95
N LEU A 23 -3.62 1.72 -0.77
CA LEU A 23 -4.18 2.68 -1.71
C LEU A 23 -4.01 4.09 -1.15
N ILE A 24 -3.35 4.96 -1.91
CA ILE A 24 -3.03 6.32 -1.52
C ILE A 24 -3.67 7.30 -2.51
N SER A 25 -4.54 8.16 -2.02
CA SER A 25 -5.27 9.15 -2.82
C SER A 25 -5.47 10.47 -2.07
N GLU A 26 -5.40 11.58 -2.79
CA GLU A 26 -5.76 12.92 -2.28
C GLU A 26 -7.28 13.08 -2.11
N ASP A 27 -8.08 12.28 -2.82
CA ASP A 27 -9.55 12.35 -2.81
C ASP A 27 -10.19 11.65 -1.60
N PHE A 28 -9.39 11.00 -0.74
CA PHE A 28 -9.93 10.35 0.45
C PHE A 28 -10.35 11.37 1.51
N VAL A 29 -11.64 11.30 1.88
CA VAL A 29 -12.27 12.16 2.89
C VAL A 29 -12.88 11.28 3.98
N GLY A 30 -12.94 11.79 5.21
CA GLY A 30 -13.53 11.08 6.34
C GLY A 30 -12.56 10.09 7.01
N ASN A 31 -13.11 9.24 7.87
CA ASN A 31 -12.32 8.24 8.59
C ASN A 31 -12.04 7.00 7.71
N PRO A 32 -11.13 6.10 8.11
CA PRO A 32 -10.80 4.92 7.31
C PRO A 32 -12.01 4.05 6.94
N LEU A 33 -12.99 3.90 7.83
CA LEU A 33 -14.18 3.09 7.56
C LEU A 33 -15.07 3.72 6.49
N ASP A 34 -15.23 5.05 6.49
CA ASP A 34 -16.00 5.76 5.47
C ASP A 34 -15.37 5.60 4.08
N ARG A 35 -14.03 5.65 4.01
CA ARG A 35 -13.27 5.44 2.76
C ARG A 35 -13.42 4.02 2.24
N LEU A 36 -13.45 3.02 3.13
CA LEU A 36 -13.64 1.63 2.72
C LEU A 36 -15.03 1.38 2.15
N ARG A 37 -16.06 2.06 2.66
CA ARG A 37 -17.43 1.92 2.15
C ARG A 37 -17.60 2.40 0.70
N SER A 38 -16.73 3.28 0.21
CA SER A 38 -16.76 3.75 -1.17
C SER A 38 -15.90 2.91 -2.13
N ILE A 39 -15.26 1.86 -1.63
CA ILE A 39 -14.39 0.99 -2.42
C ILE A 39 -15.06 -0.38 -2.58
N ASP A 40 -15.39 -0.73 -3.82
CA ASP A 40 -15.88 -2.07 -4.15
C ASP A 40 -14.68 -3.00 -4.41
N ALA A 41 -14.18 -3.61 -3.34
CA ALA A 41 -13.09 -4.57 -3.39
C ALA A 41 -13.63 -6.00 -3.48
N PRO A 42 -13.09 -6.86 -4.37
CA PRO A 42 -13.47 -8.27 -4.41
C PRO A 42 -13.16 -8.99 -3.08
N PRO A 43 -13.85 -10.11 -2.79
CA PRO A 43 -13.50 -10.96 -1.64
C PRO A 43 -12.02 -11.38 -1.70
N GLY A 44 -11.37 -11.45 -0.53
CA GLY A 44 -9.96 -11.78 -0.40
C GLY A 44 -9.00 -10.60 -0.61
N TYR A 45 -9.51 -9.38 -0.74
CA TYR A 45 -8.71 -8.15 -0.77
C TYR A 45 -8.88 -7.36 0.52
N GLN A 46 -7.77 -6.93 1.10
CA GLN A 46 -7.74 -6.00 2.21
C GLN A 46 -7.18 -4.66 1.73
N ILE A 47 -7.99 -3.61 1.79
CA ILE A 47 -7.58 -2.27 1.36
C ILE A 47 -7.18 -1.43 2.57
N ILE A 48 -6.02 -0.77 2.49
CA ILE A 48 -5.57 0.23 3.44
C ILE A 48 -5.60 1.58 2.72
N ALA A 49 -6.62 2.39 3.01
CA ALA A 49 -6.87 3.66 2.33
C ALA A 49 -6.28 4.85 3.10
N LEU A 50 -5.20 5.42 2.58
CA LEU A 50 -4.49 6.55 3.19
C LEU A 50 -4.48 7.80 2.30
N THR A 51 -4.51 8.96 2.92
CA THR A 51 -4.10 10.21 2.25
C THR A 51 -2.57 10.29 2.17
N PRO A 52 -2.00 11.10 1.25
CA PRO A 52 -0.55 11.30 1.19
C PRO A 52 0.02 11.86 2.50
N LYS A 53 -0.74 12.70 3.20
CA LYS A 53 -0.37 13.25 4.50
C LYS A 53 -0.27 12.17 5.57
N GLU A 54 -1.28 11.29 5.66
CA GLU A 54 -1.24 10.16 6.61
C GLU A 54 -0.09 9.21 6.29
N PHE A 55 0.10 8.88 5.00
CA PHE A 55 1.21 8.03 4.58
C PHE A 55 2.56 8.62 5.02
N LYS A 56 2.78 9.92 4.79
CA LYS A 56 3.98 10.62 5.27
C LYS A 56 4.13 10.55 6.79
N THR A 57 3.06 10.77 7.54
CA THR A 57 3.08 10.66 9.00
C THR A 57 3.43 9.24 9.47
N LEU A 58 2.93 8.19 8.80
CA LEU A 58 3.28 6.80 9.14
C LEU A 58 4.75 6.48 8.83
N ILE A 59 5.32 7.04 7.74
CA ILE A 59 6.77 6.96 7.45
C ILE A 59 7.57 7.59 8.59
N GLU A 60 7.23 8.82 8.97
CA GLU A 60 7.92 9.57 10.04
C GLU A 60 7.88 8.82 11.37
N ARG A 61 6.76 8.13 11.64
CA ARG A 61 6.57 7.30 12.83
C ARG A 61 7.17 5.91 12.74
N ARG A 62 7.75 5.54 11.59
CA ARG A 62 8.36 4.22 11.36
C ARG A 62 7.37 3.07 11.61
N GLU A 63 6.13 3.27 11.18
CA GLU A 63 5.09 2.25 11.31
C GLU A 63 5.44 1.06 10.41
N MET A 64 5.43 -0.15 10.99
CA MET A 64 5.97 -1.37 10.36
C MET A 64 5.39 -1.63 8.97
N MET A 65 4.06 -1.50 8.83
CA MET A 65 3.36 -1.72 7.56
C MET A 65 3.89 -0.82 6.43
N VAL A 66 4.25 0.44 6.75
CA VAL A 66 4.76 1.38 5.75
C VAL A 66 6.24 1.15 5.46
N ILE A 67 7.03 0.75 6.46
CA ILE A 67 8.42 0.33 6.26
C ILE A 67 8.45 -0.88 5.31
N GLU A 68 7.65 -1.92 5.60
CA GLU A 68 7.54 -3.09 4.74
C GLU A 68 7.04 -2.74 3.33
N ALA A 69 6.08 -1.81 3.21
CA ALA A 69 5.61 -1.34 1.91
C ALA A 69 6.71 -0.64 1.10
N MET A 70 7.60 0.12 1.76
CA MET A 70 8.73 0.78 1.08
C MET A 70 9.81 -0.22 0.65
N GLU A 71 10.07 -1.23 1.47
CA GLU A 71 11.11 -2.25 1.23
C GLU A 71 10.62 -3.30 0.22
N TYR A 72 9.56 -4.02 0.57
CA TYR A 72 9.05 -5.18 -0.17
C TYR A 72 7.87 -4.87 -1.08
N GLY A 73 7.22 -3.72 -0.94
CA GLY A 73 6.04 -3.39 -1.71
C GLY A 73 6.28 -3.40 -3.22
N ILE A 74 5.27 -3.90 -3.94
CA ILE A 74 5.23 -3.94 -5.41
C ILE A 74 4.31 -2.81 -5.87
N VAL A 75 4.88 -1.87 -6.62
CA VAL A 75 4.16 -0.71 -7.14
C VAL A 75 3.27 -1.16 -8.30
N LEU A 76 1.95 -1.14 -8.08
CA LEU A 76 0.98 -1.44 -9.13
C LEU A 76 0.67 -0.21 -9.98
N ARG A 77 0.66 0.97 -9.36
CA ARG A 77 0.43 2.27 -10.01
C ARG A 77 0.97 3.41 -9.15
N ASP A 78 1.74 4.32 -9.72
CA ASP A 78 2.29 5.47 -8.97
C ASP A 78 2.01 6.83 -9.66
N ASP A 79 0.79 7.31 -9.47
CA ASP A 79 0.38 8.63 -9.98
C ASP A 79 0.95 9.79 -9.15
N LEU A 80 1.12 9.57 -7.84
CA LEU A 80 1.52 10.63 -6.90
C LEU A 80 3.04 10.79 -6.81
N LYS A 81 3.83 9.83 -7.34
CA LYS A 81 5.31 9.85 -7.30
C LYS A 81 5.88 10.01 -5.88
N ILE A 82 5.20 9.39 -4.92
CA ILE A 82 5.51 9.49 -3.48
C ILE A 82 6.46 8.40 -3.00
N LEU A 83 6.74 7.42 -3.85
CA LEU A 83 7.68 6.36 -3.54
C LEU A 83 9.09 6.73 -4.01
N PRO A 84 10.13 6.34 -3.26
CA PRO A 84 11.49 6.50 -3.74
C PRO A 84 11.64 5.72 -5.04
N SER A 85 12.31 6.33 -6.03
CA SER A 85 12.68 5.64 -7.26
C SER A 85 13.54 4.43 -6.90
N LYS A 86 13.00 3.22 -7.07
CA LYS A 86 13.80 1.99 -7.02
C LYS A 86 14.70 2.02 -8.26
N GLU A 87 15.93 2.52 -8.13
CA GLU A 87 16.95 2.28 -9.14
C GLU A 87 17.05 0.77 -9.33
N LYS A 88 16.78 0.30 -10.55
CA LYS A 88 17.00 -1.10 -10.90
C LYS A 88 18.47 -1.39 -10.68
N ASN A 89 18.79 -2.20 -9.68
CA ASN A 89 20.13 -2.72 -9.52
C ASN A 89 20.40 -3.59 -10.77
N PRO A 90 21.38 -3.26 -11.65
CA PRO A 90 21.53 -3.88 -12.97
C PRO A 90 22.04 -5.33 -12.94
N ASN A 91 22.04 -6.00 -11.77
CA ASN A 91 22.69 -7.29 -11.55
C ASN A 91 21.74 -8.39 -11.05
N ASN A 92 20.46 -8.40 -11.47
CA ASN A 92 19.57 -9.54 -11.23
C ASN A 92 18.97 -10.05 -12.54
#